data_AF-A0A1D6I1T9-F1
#
_entry.id   AF-A0A1D6I1T9-F1
#
_cell.length_a   1.000
_cell.length_b   1.000
_cell.length_c   1.000
_cell.angle_alpha   90.00
_cell.angle_beta   90.00
_cell.angle_gamma   90.00
#
_symmetry.space_group_name_H-M   'P 1'
#
loop_
_entity.id
_entity.type
_entity.pdbx_description
1 polymer ?
#
loop_
_entity_poly.entity_id
_entity_poly.type
_entity_poly.pdbx_seq_one_letter_code
_entity_poly.pdbx_strand_id
1 'polypeptide(L)'
;MICDTTTLPLAMHHLSDKIMSQLDISKLIDKLRQGKVDSSALTPNEKYDTWEEIKIKSFTKTVSSMWAMTLLSLYVRVQVTILGRHLYLDFARDTTDAQLQAESDTFSENGHKSFLAMADYLVTDKITAFIMQMQRAATEVLKEKPLKDRMNMDQVLQTVIQILDTFMDLCEANSWINYLVPENPPVYAQLMAVSSSGFDDSSLLNDFRKLDQLMSETRIVLASDDFRNIMERSLRKIAEVVVGDLAVQTTLGSGLPLATLLPKVGHLSSPLLEEPNNNKYIQIIRSMPEVELFYTFLYANMPPET
;
A
#
# COMPACT_ATOMS: atom_id res chain seq x y z
N MET A 1 -4.25 -13.20 -25.42
CA MET A 1 -2.95 -12.79 -24.85
C MET A 1 -3.19 -11.65 -23.87
N ILE A 2 -4.05 -11.92 -22.90
CA ILE A 2 -4.63 -10.95 -21.96
C ILE A 2 -4.14 -11.42 -20.59
N CYS A 3 -3.67 -10.50 -19.73
CA CYS A 3 -3.43 -10.71 -18.28
C CYS A 3 -1.99 -10.94 -17.74
N ASP A 4 -0.90 -10.70 -18.48
CA ASP A 4 0.45 -10.78 -17.87
C ASP A 4 0.86 -9.50 -17.09
N THR A 5 -0.02 -8.47 -17.04
CA THR A 5 0.23 -7.13 -16.48
C THR A 5 -0.87 -6.65 -15.54
N THR A 6 -1.55 -7.55 -14.82
CA THR A 6 -2.67 -7.19 -13.91
C THR A 6 -2.22 -6.49 -12.63
N THR A 7 -1.91 -5.20 -12.79
CA THR A 7 -1.88 -4.08 -11.82
C THR A 7 -1.12 -4.27 -10.51
N LEU A 8 -1.44 -5.28 -9.70
CA LEU A 8 -0.74 -5.50 -8.43
C LEU A 8 0.75 -5.86 -8.59
N PRO A 9 1.18 -6.77 -9.50
CA PRO A 9 2.61 -7.05 -9.68
C PRO A 9 3.39 -5.82 -10.17
N LEU A 10 2.82 -5.04 -11.09
CA LEU A 10 3.44 -3.83 -11.62
C LEU A 10 3.55 -2.75 -10.53
N ALA A 11 2.45 -2.48 -9.81
CA ALA A 11 2.42 -1.57 -8.68
C ALA A 11 3.42 -1.99 -7.61
N MET A 12 3.52 -3.28 -7.27
CA MET A 12 4.46 -3.81 -6.29
C MET A 12 5.92 -3.66 -6.72
N HIS A 13 6.24 -3.91 -8.00
CA HIS A 13 7.59 -3.68 -8.53
C HIS A 13 7.98 -2.20 -8.39
N HIS A 14 7.15 -1.29 -8.88
CA HIS A 14 7.41 0.15 -8.79
C HIS A 14 7.46 0.63 -7.32
N LEU A 15 6.62 0.05 -6.44
CA LEU A 15 6.61 0.37 -5.02
C LEU A 15 7.94 -0.02 -4.39
N SER A 16 8.45 -1.21 -4.72
CA SER A 16 9.74 -1.70 -4.26
C SER A 16 10.86 -0.75 -4.67
N ASP A 17 10.95 -0.41 -5.96
CA ASP A 17 11.98 0.50 -6.49
C ASP A 17 11.96 1.86 -5.80
N LYS A 18 10.77 2.45 -5.63
CA LYS A 18 10.61 3.78 -5.04
C LYS A 18 10.91 3.79 -3.54
N ILE A 19 10.43 2.80 -2.78
CA ILE A 19 10.74 2.68 -1.35
C ILE A 19 12.23 2.42 -1.14
N MET A 20 12.84 1.52 -1.92
CA MET A 20 14.26 1.22 -1.81
C MET A 20 15.13 2.44 -2.15
N SER A 21 14.75 3.22 -3.15
CA SER A 21 15.47 4.43 -3.56
C SER A 21 15.33 5.58 -2.56
N GLN A 22 14.10 5.89 -2.10
CA GLN A 22 13.87 7.03 -1.20
C GLN A 22 14.33 6.78 0.24
N LEU A 23 14.28 5.53 0.69
CA LEU A 23 14.66 5.13 2.06
C LEU A 23 15.95 4.31 2.07
N ASP A 24 16.85 4.58 1.12
CA ASP A 24 18.17 3.97 1.09
C ASP A 24 19.00 4.41 2.31
N ILE A 25 19.48 3.42 3.06
CA ILE A 25 20.35 3.58 4.23
C ILE A 25 21.80 3.22 3.92
N SER A 26 22.10 2.69 2.73
CA SER A 26 23.43 2.17 2.36
C SER A 26 24.50 3.26 2.47
N LYS A 27 24.21 4.46 1.96
CA LYS A 27 25.11 5.62 2.06
C LYS A 27 25.39 6.04 3.51
N LEU A 28 24.40 5.96 4.39
CA LEU A 28 24.54 6.30 5.80
C LEU A 28 25.38 5.24 6.54
N ILE A 29 25.17 3.96 6.20
CA ILE A 29 25.97 2.85 6.72
C ILE A 29 27.43 3.00 6.27
N ASP A 30 27.68 3.32 5.00
CA ASP A 30 29.04 3.51 4.50
C ASP A 30 29.72 4.73 5.12
N LYS A 31 28.99 5.83 5.33
CA LYS A 31 29.46 7.00 6.09
C LYS A 31 29.90 6.59 7.50
N LEU A 32 29.11 5.77 8.21
CA LEU A 32 29.48 5.24 9.53
C LEU A 32 30.70 4.31 9.49
N ARG A 33 30.83 3.48 8.44
CA ARG A 33 31.98 2.59 8.27
C ARG A 33 33.27 3.38 8.05
N GLN A 34 33.23 4.43 7.21
CA GLN A 34 34.38 5.30 6.95
C GLN A 34 34.85 6.02 8.22
N GLY A 35 33.93 6.58 9.02
CA GLY A 35 34.29 7.21 10.31
C GLY A 35 34.75 6.26 11.41
N LYS A 36 34.67 4.94 11.19
CA LYS A 36 35.28 3.92 12.06
C LYS A 36 36.72 3.60 11.65
N VAL A 37 37.04 3.70 10.36
CA VAL A 37 38.40 3.52 9.80
C VAL A 37 39.23 4.77 10.06
N ASP A 38 38.67 5.96 9.78
CA ASP A 38 39.30 7.25 10.01
C ASP A 38 38.60 7.97 11.17
N SER A 39 39.19 7.89 12.37
CA SER A 39 38.60 8.45 13.60
C SER A 39 38.45 9.97 13.58
N SER A 40 39.10 10.66 12.63
CA SER A 40 38.97 12.10 12.36
C SER A 40 37.90 12.45 11.32
N ALA A 41 37.34 11.48 10.59
CA ALA A 41 36.43 11.74 9.48
C ALA A 41 35.00 12.09 9.92
N LEU A 42 34.60 11.72 11.14
CA LEU A 42 33.28 12.04 11.71
C LEU A 42 33.38 12.36 13.20
N THR A 43 32.84 13.51 13.58
CA THR A 43 32.70 13.90 14.98
C THR A 43 31.70 12.99 15.72
N PRO A 44 31.77 12.91 17.06
CA PRO A 44 30.81 12.13 17.85
C PRO A 44 29.33 12.51 17.61
N ASN A 45 29.06 13.81 17.44
CA ASN A 45 27.70 14.31 17.17
C ASN A 45 27.21 13.85 15.80
N GLU A 46 28.01 14.01 14.74
CA GLU A 46 27.64 13.56 13.39
C GLU A 46 27.41 12.05 13.33
N LYS A 47 28.18 11.26 14.10
CA LYS A 47 27.95 9.81 14.22
C LYS A 47 26.59 9.51 14.85
N TYR A 48 26.26 10.21 15.93
CA TYR A 48 24.97 10.04 16.60
C TYR A 48 23.80 10.42 15.68
N ASP A 49 23.87 11.59 15.03
CA ASP A 49 22.85 12.08 14.10
C ASP A 49 22.65 11.11 12.92
N THR A 50 23.75 10.53 12.41
CA THR A 50 23.68 9.52 11.34
C THR A 50 22.97 8.25 11.81
N TRP A 51 23.19 7.81 13.05
CA TRP A 51 22.46 6.67 13.63
C TRP A 51 20.98 6.96 13.88
N GLU A 52 20.65 8.17 14.31
CA GLU A 52 19.27 8.63 14.46
C GLU A 52 18.56 8.65 13.10
N GLU A 53 19.21 9.13 12.04
CA GLU A 53 18.65 9.09 10.68
C GLU A 53 18.41 7.65 10.20
N ILE A 54 19.35 6.74 10.45
CA ILE A 54 19.18 5.31 10.14
C ILE A 54 18.01 4.72 10.93
N LYS A 55 17.86 5.10 12.21
CA LYS A 55 16.73 4.64 13.05
C LYS A 55 15.39 5.00 12.42
N ILE A 56 15.22 6.28 12.05
CA ILE A 56 13.98 6.74 11.43
C ILE A 56 13.76 6.05 10.08
N LYS A 57 14.78 6.02 9.20
CA LYS A 57 14.65 5.43 7.85
C LYS A 57 14.38 3.92 7.88
N SER A 58 15.05 3.17 8.75
CA SER A 58 14.84 1.71 8.86
C SER A 58 13.39 1.36 9.23
N PHE A 59 12.84 2.05 10.24
CA PHE A 59 11.44 1.83 10.62
C PHE A 59 10.49 2.32 9.53
N THR A 60 10.69 3.54 9.02
CA THR A 60 9.87 4.13 7.95
C THR A 60 9.80 3.21 6.74
N LYS A 61 10.92 2.59 6.34
CA LYS A 61 10.97 1.65 5.23
C LYS A 61 10.07 0.45 5.47
N THR A 62 10.18 -0.16 6.63
CA THR A 62 9.42 -1.36 6.98
C THR A 62 7.93 -1.08 7.12
N VAL A 63 7.54 -0.01 7.83
CA VAL A 63 6.12 0.33 8.00
C VAL A 63 5.49 0.83 6.71
N SER A 64 6.23 1.58 5.87
CA SER A 64 5.77 2.00 4.54
C SER A 64 5.51 0.79 3.64
N SER A 65 6.46 -0.16 3.59
CA SER A 65 6.29 -1.40 2.82
C SER A 65 5.11 -2.23 3.30
N MET A 66 4.96 -2.37 4.62
CA MET A 66 3.86 -3.11 5.23
C MET A 66 2.51 -2.49 4.90
N TRP A 67 2.37 -1.18 5.09
CA TRP A 67 1.14 -0.46 4.83
C TRP A 67 0.78 -0.50 3.34
N ALA A 68 1.71 -0.10 2.47
CA ALA A 68 1.45 -0.01 1.04
C ALA A 68 1.14 -1.37 0.41
N MET A 69 1.88 -2.44 0.76
CA MET A 69 1.58 -3.79 0.28
C MET A 69 0.20 -4.25 0.72
N THR A 70 -0.12 -4.10 2.01
CA THR A 70 -1.40 -4.55 2.58
C THR A 70 -2.56 -3.81 1.94
N LEU A 71 -2.47 -2.48 1.84
CA LEU A 71 -3.52 -1.65 1.29
C LEU A 71 -3.69 -1.82 -0.22
N LEU A 72 -2.61 -1.93 -0.99
CA LEU A 72 -2.71 -2.22 -2.43
C LEU A 72 -3.36 -3.60 -2.67
N SER A 73 -2.99 -4.61 -1.89
CA SER A 73 -3.59 -5.94 -2.00
C SER A 73 -5.09 -5.93 -1.72
N LEU A 74 -5.53 -5.21 -0.68
CA LEU A 74 -6.95 -5.06 -0.36
C LEU A 74 -7.66 -4.21 -1.42
N TYR A 75 -7.09 -3.06 -1.79
CA TYR A 75 -7.65 -2.13 -2.76
C TYR A 75 -7.88 -2.78 -4.13
N VAL A 76 -6.89 -3.48 -4.69
CA VAL A 76 -7.05 -4.18 -5.97
C VAL A 76 -8.17 -5.22 -5.89
N ARG A 77 -8.31 -5.91 -4.74
CA ARG A 77 -9.39 -6.88 -4.54
C ARG A 77 -10.76 -6.20 -4.45
N VAL A 78 -10.86 -5.00 -3.85
CA VAL A 78 -12.07 -4.15 -3.90
C VAL A 78 -12.42 -3.82 -5.35
N GLN A 79 -11.46 -3.32 -6.13
CA GLN A 79 -11.68 -2.98 -7.53
C GLN A 79 -12.16 -4.19 -8.34
N VAL A 80 -11.44 -5.31 -8.29
CA VAL A 80 -11.83 -6.52 -9.03
C VAL A 80 -13.21 -7.03 -8.61
N THR A 81 -13.56 -6.93 -7.32
CA THR A 81 -14.87 -7.36 -6.81
C THR A 81 -15.99 -6.46 -7.35
N ILE A 82 -15.82 -5.13 -7.28
CA ILE A 82 -16.80 -4.16 -7.78
C ILE A 82 -16.97 -4.32 -9.30
N LEU A 83 -15.87 -4.42 -10.04
CA LEU A 83 -15.90 -4.61 -11.49
C LEU A 83 -16.57 -5.95 -11.85
N GLY A 84 -16.19 -7.04 -11.21
CA GLY A 84 -16.77 -8.36 -11.46
C GLY A 84 -18.27 -8.41 -11.19
N ARG A 85 -18.75 -7.69 -10.17
CA ARG A 85 -20.19 -7.57 -9.88
C ARG A 85 -20.92 -6.81 -10.99
N HIS A 86 -20.36 -5.71 -11.47
CA HIS A 86 -20.95 -4.94 -12.58
C HIS A 86 -21.01 -5.76 -13.88
N LEU A 87 -19.92 -6.47 -14.23
CA LEU A 87 -19.89 -7.33 -15.41
C LEU A 87 -20.93 -8.44 -15.36
N TYR A 88 -21.15 -9.02 -14.17
CA TYR A 88 -22.19 -10.03 -13.99
C TYR A 88 -23.60 -9.47 -14.22
N LEU A 89 -23.87 -8.27 -13.71
CA LEU A 89 -25.18 -7.61 -13.87
C LEU A 89 -25.44 -7.19 -15.31
N ASP A 90 -24.43 -6.65 -16.00
CA ASP A 90 -24.54 -6.27 -17.40
C ASP A 90 -24.86 -7.52 -18.24
N PHE A 91 -24.16 -8.65 -18.00
CA PHE A 91 -24.45 -9.93 -18.66
C PHE A 91 -25.86 -10.47 -18.36
N ALA A 92 -26.31 -10.37 -17.10
CA ALA A 92 -27.65 -10.83 -16.70
C ALA A 92 -28.77 -10.00 -17.34
N ARG A 93 -28.56 -8.69 -17.51
CA ARG A 93 -29.49 -7.77 -18.20
C ARG A 93 -29.55 -8.06 -19.70
N ASP A 94 -28.41 -8.23 -20.35
CA ASP A 94 -28.33 -8.56 -21.78
C ASP A 94 -28.98 -9.90 -22.12
N THR A 95 -28.96 -10.86 -21.18
CA THR A 95 -29.65 -12.15 -21.33
C THR A 95 -31.17 -12.04 -21.18
N THR A 96 -31.66 -11.00 -20.49
CA THR A 96 -33.08 -10.80 -20.18
C THR A 96 -33.78 -9.91 -21.22
N ASP A 97 -33.10 -8.90 -21.76
CA ASP A 97 -33.67 -7.86 -22.65
C ASP A 97 -33.25 -7.99 -24.13
N ALA A 98 -33.28 -9.20 -24.69
CA ALA A 98 -32.86 -9.49 -26.07
C ALA A 98 -33.75 -8.86 -27.20
N GLN A 99 -34.54 -7.82 -26.93
CA GLN A 99 -35.53 -7.30 -27.89
C GLN A 99 -35.53 -5.78 -28.16
N LEU A 100 -34.63 -4.98 -27.59
CA LEU A 100 -34.45 -3.59 -28.04
C LEU A 100 -32.96 -3.25 -28.16
N GLN A 101 -32.48 -3.23 -29.39
CA GLN A 101 -31.10 -2.96 -29.76
C GLN A 101 -30.65 -1.51 -29.46
N ALA A 102 -29.38 -1.44 -29.06
CA ALA A 102 -28.38 -0.47 -29.47
C ALA A 102 -28.41 0.92 -28.83
N GLU A 103 -27.99 0.98 -27.57
CA GLU A 103 -27.05 1.98 -27.02
C GLU A 103 -26.66 1.49 -25.62
N SER A 104 -25.89 0.40 -25.58
CA SER A 104 -25.47 -0.14 -24.29
C SER A 104 -24.44 0.81 -23.67
N ASP A 105 -24.78 1.35 -22.50
CA ASP A 105 -23.90 1.94 -21.50
C ASP A 105 -22.83 0.93 -20.95
N THR A 106 -22.49 -0.09 -21.74
CA THR A 106 -21.48 -1.10 -21.41
C THR A 106 -20.13 -0.46 -21.23
N PHE A 107 -19.52 -0.73 -20.08
CA PHE A 107 -18.14 -0.34 -19.81
C PHE A 107 -17.22 -1.06 -20.80
N SER A 108 -16.38 -0.32 -21.52
CA SER A 108 -15.53 -0.92 -22.55
C SER A 108 -14.37 -1.69 -21.92
N GLU A 109 -13.72 -2.57 -22.70
CA GLU A 109 -12.47 -3.23 -22.27
C GLU A 109 -11.38 -2.21 -21.90
N ASN A 110 -11.37 -1.05 -22.56
CA ASN A 110 -10.45 0.04 -22.23
C ASN A 110 -10.84 0.68 -20.89
N GLY A 111 -12.14 0.91 -20.66
CA GLY A 111 -12.67 1.34 -19.38
C GLY A 111 -12.26 0.40 -18.23
N HIS A 112 -12.38 -0.92 -18.42
CA HIS A 112 -11.97 -1.93 -17.43
C HIS A 112 -10.50 -1.77 -17.05
N LYS A 113 -9.63 -1.61 -18.05
CA LYS A 113 -8.19 -1.40 -17.87
C LYS A 113 -7.93 -0.08 -17.13
N SER A 114 -8.60 1.01 -17.52
CA SER A 114 -8.47 2.31 -16.86
C SER A 114 -8.88 2.26 -15.39
N PHE A 115 -9.95 1.55 -15.04
CA PHE A 115 -10.38 1.39 -13.66
C PHE A 115 -9.33 0.62 -12.83
N LEU A 116 -8.86 -0.54 -13.30
CA LEU A 116 -7.86 -1.32 -12.59
C LEU A 116 -6.51 -0.60 -12.49
N ALA A 117 -6.12 0.17 -13.51
CA ALA A 117 -4.87 0.94 -13.53
C ALA A 117 -4.82 2.03 -12.43
N MET A 118 -5.96 2.41 -11.83
CA MET A 118 -5.96 3.34 -10.69
C MET A 118 -5.18 2.79 -9.47
N ALA A 119 -4.92 1.48 -9.41
CA ALA A 119 -3.99 0.87 -8.45
C ALA A 119 -2.58 1.46 -8.48
N ASP A 120 -2.16 1.98 -9.62
CA ASP A 120 -0.81 2.53 -9.79
C ASP A 120 -0.68 3.96 -9.24
N TYR A 121 -1.80 4.61 -8.86
CA TYR A 121 -1.80 6.01 -8.40
C TYR A 121 -0.92 6.24 -7.18
N LEU A 122 -0.97 5.33 -6.20
CA LEU A 122 -0.12 5.40 -5.01
C LEU A 122 1.35 5.53 -5.41
N VAL A 123 1.78 4.67 -6.33
CA VAL A 123 3.19 4.50 -6.65
C VAL A 123 3.69 5.54 -7.64
N THR A 124 2.80 6.01 -8.51
CA THR A 124 3.11 6.96 -9.58
C THR A 124 3.11 8.41 -9.06
N ASP A 125 2.11 8.79 -8.27
CA ASP A 125 1.85 10.19 -7.93
C ASP A 125 1.97 10.50 -6.43
N LYS A 126 1.65 9.54 -5.57
CA LYS A 126 1.51 9.79 -4.12
C LYS A 126 2.61 9.24 -3.25
N ILE A 127 3.52 8.42 -3.79
CA ILE A 127 4.49 7.66 -3.01
C ILE A 127 5.41 8.53 -2.16
N THR A 128 5.87 9.65 -2.70
CA THR A 128 6.75 10.58 -1.98
C THR A 128 6.01 11.25 -0.82
N ALA A 129 4.77 11.70 -1.06
CA ALA A 129 3.94 12.32 -0.02
C ALA A 129 3.57 11.31 1.07
N PHE A 130 3.25 10.08 0.68
CA PHE A 130 3.00 8.96 1.58
C PHE A 130 4.23 8.66 2.46
N ILE A 131 5.40 8.44 1.85
CA ILE A 131 6.64 8.16 2.58
C ILE A 131 6.98 9.30 3.54
N MET A 132 6.83 10.56 3.12
CA MET A 132 7.08 11.71 3.96
C MET A 132 6.16 11.74 5.20
N GLN A 133 4.87 11.45 5.02
CA GLN A 133 3.91 11.40 6.13
C GLN A 133 4.19 10.22 7.07
N MET A 134 4.53 9.05 6.52
CA MET A 134 4.93 7.89 7.31
C MET A 134 6.22 8.15 8.09
N GLN A 135 7.19 8.85 7.49
CA GLN A 135 8.43 9.24 8.15
C GLN A 135 8.17 10.22 9.31
N ARG A 136 7.20 11.13 9.15
CA ARG A 136 6.75 12.01 10.23
C ARG A 136 6.19 11.19 11.39
N ALA A 137 5.29 10.24 11.12
CA ALA A 137 4.76 9.33 12.15
C ALA A 137 5.87 8.54 12.86
N ALA A 138 6.80 7.97 12.08
CA ALA A 138 7.96 7.24 12.63
C ALA A 138 8.82 8.14 13.52
N THR A 139 9.05 9.39 13.12
CA THR A 139 9.82 10.37 13.91
C THR A 139 9.14 10.68 15.23
N GLU A 140 7.83 10.90 15.24
CA GLU A 140 7.07 11.19 16.46
C GLU A 140 7.10 10.03 17.47
N VAL A 141 7.08 8.79 17.00
CA VAL A 141 7.14 7.61 17.89
C VAL A 141 8.56 7.29 18.35
N LEU A 142 9.55 7.45 17.47
CA LEU A 142 10.94 7.03 17.72
C LEU A 142 11.79 8.08 18.44
N LYS A 143 11.34 9.35 18.51
CA LYS A 143 12.04 10.41 19.27
C LYS A 143 12.15 10.08 20.76
N GLU A 144 11.16 9.36 21.31
CA GLU A 144 11.12 8.92 22.71
C GLU A 144 11.92 7.61 22.94
N LYS A 145 12.56 7.06 21.91
CA LYS A 145 13.27 5.76 21.95
C LYS A 145 14.76 5.95 21.62
N PRO A 146 15.64 6.12 22.61
CA PRO A 146 17.07 6.29 22.38
C PRO A 146 17.73 5.01 21.85
N LEU A 147 18.79 5.18 21.04
CA LEU A 147 19.51 4.09 20.36
C LEU A 147 20.09 3.00 21.28
N LYS A 148 20.34 3.35 22.55
CA LYS A 148 20.91 2.44 23.56
C LYS A 148 19.88 1.56 24.23
N ASP A 149 18.59 1.87 24.09
CA ASP A 149 17.53 1.11 24.73
C ASP A 149 17.49 -0.30 24.17
N ARG A 150 17.22 -1.25 25.07
CA ARG A 150 17.02 -2.64 24.68
C ARG A 150 15.57 -2.82 24.32
N MET A 151 15.34 -3.36 23.13
CA MET A 151 14.03 -3.75 22.66
C MET A 151 13.95 -5.26 22.49
N ASN A 152 12.95 -5.87 23.10
CA ASN A 152 12.50 -7.21 22.78
C ASN A 152 11.54 -7.17 21.58
N MET A 153 11.12 -8.34 21.10
CA MET A 153 10.26 -8.44 19.91
C MET A 153 8.87 -7.85 20.14
N ASP A 154 8.32 -7.98 21.35
CA ASP A 154 7.05 -7.35 21.71
C ASP A 154 7.15 -5.82 21.60
N GLN A 155 8.25 -5.23 22.10
CA GLN A 155 8.49 -3.79 22.00
C GLN A 155 8.69 -3.35 20.54
N VAL A 156 9.32 -4.16 19.69
CA VAL A 156 9.42 -3.89 18.25
C VAL A 156 8.03 -3.92 17.60
N LEU A 157 7.23 -4.94 17.88
CA LEU A 157 5.85 -5.07 17.39
C LEU A 157 4.99 -3.88 17.83
N GLN A 158 5.01 -3.54 19.11
CA GLN A 158 4.27 -2.39 19.64
C GLN A 158 4.73 -1.08 19.00
N THR A 159 6.02 -0.93 18.73
CA THR A 159 6.55 0.27 18.05
C THR A 159 6.08 0.34 16.60
N VAL A 160 6.07 -0.78 15.88
CA VAL A 160 5.52 -0.84 14.50
C VAL A 160 4.05 -0.47 14.49
N ILE A 161 3.25 -1.06 15.38
CA ILE A 161 1.81 -0.77 15.49
C ILE A 161 1.59 0.69 15.84
N GLN A 162 2.32 1.23 16.83
CA GLN A 162 2.21 2.62 17.24
C GLN A 162 2.54 3.60 16.11
N ILE A 163 3.51 3.28 15.24
CA ILE A 163 3.82 4.12 14.06
C ILE A 163 2.65 4.08 13.06
N LEU A 164 2.06 2.91 12.82
CA LEU A 164 0.91 2.77 11.93
C LEU A 164 -0.31 3.54 12.48
N ASP A 165 -0.59 3.42 13.77
CA ASP A 165 -1.68 4.14 14.44
C ASP A 165 -1.44 5.66 14.38
N THR A 166 -0.21 6.11 14.69
CA THR A 166 0.17 7.53 14.59
C THR A 166 0.04 8.04 13.15
N PHE A 167 0.40 7.25 12.15
CA PHE A 167 0.19 7.61 10.75
C PHE A 167 -1.29 7.78 10.41
N MET A 168 -2.15 6.88 10.89
CA MET A 168 -3.60 6.97 10.70
C MET A 168 -4.18 8.20 11.42
N ASP A 169 -3.72 8.52 12.63
CA ASP A 169 -4.15 9.71 13.39
C ASP A 169 -3.72 11.03 12.72
N LEU A 170 -2.56 11.02 12.06
CA LEU A 170 -2.09 12.15 11.25
C LEU A 170 -2.90 12.34 9.96
N CYS A 171 -3.69 11.35 9.56
CA CYS A 171 -4.61 11.44 8.43
C CYS A 171 -5.98 11.90 8.95
N GLU A 172 -6.38 13.14 8.66
CA GLU A 172 -7.69 13.65 9.04
C GLU A 172 -8.81 12.77 8.44
N ALA A 173 -9.65 12.18 9.32
CA ALA A 173 -10.75 11.29 8.96
C ALA A 173 -10.38 10.15 7.99
N ASN A 174 -10.77 10.28 6.72
CA ASN A 174 -10.53 9.30 5.65
C ASN A 174 -9.54 9.81 4.60
N SER A 175 -8.75 10.84 4.91
CA SER A 175 -7.77 11.43 3.98
C SER A 175 -6.67 10.46 3.52
N TRP A 176 -6.43 9.38 4.26
CA TRP A 176 -5.54 8.29 3.82
C TRP A 176 -5.98 7.65 2.50
N ILE A 177 -7.27 7.69 2.16
CA ILE A 177 -7.80 7.21 0.87
C ILE A 177 -7.20 7.99 -0.30
N ASN A 178 -6.83 9.25 -0.10
CA ASN A 178 -6.25 10.09 -1.16
C ASN A 178 -4.83 9.68 -1.55
N TYR A 179 -4.22 8.73 -0.83
CA TYR A 179 -3.00 8.05 -1.27
C TYR A 179 -3.28 6.93 -2.29
N LEU A 180 -4.47 6.33 -2.27
CA LEU A 180 -4.85 5.19 -3.12
C LEU A 180 -5.74 5.60 -4.29
N VAL A 181 -6.63 6.57 -4.08
CA VAL A 181 -7.65 6.96 -5.03
C VAL A 181 -7.47 8.42 -5.47
N PRO A 182 -7.36 8.71 -6.78
CA PRO A 182 -7.32 10.07 -7.30
C PRO A 182 -8.59 10.86 -6.96
N GLU A 183 -8.46 12.15 -6.65
CA GLU A 183 -9.62 13.04 -6.39
C GLU A 183 -10.54 13.16 -7.60
N ASN A 184 -9.96 13.15 -8.81
CA ASN A 184 -10.69 13.14 -10.07
C ASN A 184 -10.19 12.00 -10.97
N PRO A 185 -10.80 10.80 -10.87
CA PRO A 185 -10.39 9.63 -11.64
C PRO A 185 -10.49 9.80 -13.16
N PRO A 186 -11.53 10.42 -13.74
CA PRO A 186 -11.58 10.69 -15.18
C PRO A 186 -10.41 11.53 -15.69
N VAL A 187 -10.07 12.62 -14.98
CA VAL A 187 -8.91 13.47 -15.35
C VAL A 187 -7.60 12.69 -15.24
N TYR A 188 -7.45 11.88 -14.19
CA TYR A 188 -6.27 11.04 -14.03
C TYR A 188 -6.14 10.01 -15.17
N ALA A 189 -7.24 9.33 -15.51
CA ALA A 189 -7.28 8.39 -16.62
C ALA A 189 -6.95 9.06 -17.96
N GLN A 190 -7.44 10.28 -18.18
CA GLN A 190 -7.12 11.06 -19.37
C GLN A 190 -5.63 11.39 -19.45
N LEU A 191 -5.00 11.84 -18.36
CA LEU A 191 -3.56 12.10 -18.33
C LEU A 191 -2.73 10.85 -18.65
N MET A 192 -3.15 9.69 -18.15
CA MET A 192 -2.52 8.41 -18.46
C MET A 192 -2.72 8.01 -19.94
N ALA A 193 -3.90 8.26 -20.51
CA ALA A 193 -4.25 7.91 -21.88
C ALA A 193 -3.62 8.82 -22.95
N VAL A 194 -3.55 10.14 -22.70
CA VAL A 194 -2.97 11.16 -23.63
C VAL A 194 -1.48 10.89 -23.92
N SER A 195 -0.82 10.07 -23.09
CA SER A 195 0.55 9.61 -23.31
C SER A 195 0.68 8.52 -24.40
N SER A 196 -0.43 7.99 -24.97
CA SER A 196 -0.40 6.74 -25.76
C SER A 196 -1.03 6.72 -27.15
N SER A 197 -2.10 7.46 -27.49
CA SER A 197 -2.62 7.57 -28.88
C SER A 197 -3.86 8.49 -29.03
N GLY A 198 -4.22 8.75 -30.30
CA GLY A 198 -5.26 9.69 -30.76
C GLY A 198 -6.72 9.35 -30.44
N PHE A 199 -7.51 10.41 -30.40
CA PHE A 199 -8.78 10.60 -29.69
C PHE A 199 -10.01 10.18 -30.53
N ASP A 200 -10.92 9.37 -29.98
CA ASP A 200 -12.28 9.14 -30.51
C ASP A 200 -13.30 9.38 -29.39
N ASP A 201 -14.29 10.24 -29.63
CA ASP A 201 -14.86 11.14 -28.59
C ASP A 201 -16.09 10.57 -27.86
N SER A 202 -16.88 9.68 -28.49
CA SER A 202 -18.19 9.28 -27.93
C SER A 202 -18.14 8.07 -26.99
N SER A 203 -17.38 7.03 -27.32
CA SER A 203 -17.21 5.83 -26.46
C SER A 203 -16.43 6.15 -25.18
N LEU A 204 -15.51 7.11 -25.24
CA LEU A 204 -14.72 7.58 -24.11
C LEU A 204 -15.58 8.29 -23.05
N LEU A 205 -16.60 9.06 -23.45
CA LEU A 205 -17.46 9.77 -22.50
C LEU A 205 -18.26 8.82 -21.62
N ASN A 206 -18.79 7.73 -22.19
CA ASN A 206 -19.48 6.69 -21.43
C ASN A 206 -18.52 5.95 -20.49
N ASP A 207 -17.32 5.63 -20.96
CA ASP A 207 -16.28 5.03 -20.12
C ASP A 207 -15.86 5.95 -18.96
N PHE A 208 -15.75 7.26 -19.18
CA PHE A 208 -15.42 8.21 -18.12
C PHE A 208 -16.53 8.29 -17.08
N ARG A 209 -17.80 8.32 -17.50
CA ARG A 209 -18.93 8.31 -16.56
C ARG A 209 -18.98 7.02 -15.75
N LYS A 210 -18.75 5.87 -16.39
CA LYS A 210 -18.75 4.57 -15.71
C LYS A 210 -17.55 4.40 -14.79
N LEU A 211 -16.37 4.86 -15.22
CA LEU A 211 -15.17 4.93 -14.39
C LEU A 211 -15.43 5.76 -13.14
N ASP A 212 -16.01 6.95 -13.28
CA ASP A 212 -16.35 7.81 -12.14
C ASP A 212 -17.32 7.13 -11.17
N GLN A 213 -18.34 6.44 -11.69
CA GLN A 213 -19.27 5.64 -10.89
C GLN A 213 -18.56 4.55 -10.08
N LEU A 214 -17.72 3.72 -10.73
CA LEU A 214 -17.01 2.63 -10.06
C LEU A 214 -16.00 3.14 -9.02
N MET A 215 -15.35 4.26 -9.33
CA MET A 215 -14.39 4.89 -8.41
C MET A 215 -15.08 5.57 -7.23
N SER A 216 -16.26 6.15 -7.44
CA SER A 216 -17.11 6.68 -6.36
C SER A 216 -17.54 5.56 -5.41
N GLU A 217 -18.03 4.43 -5.94
CA GLU A 217 -18.34 3.27 -5.12
C GLU A 217 -17.11 2.77 -4.37
N THR A 218 -15.96 2.69 -5.05
CA THR A 218 -14.70 2.28 -4.43
C THR A 218 -14.35 3.18 -3.25
N ARG A 219 -14.49 4.51 -3.39
CA ARG A 219 -14.28 5.46 -2.27
C ARG A 219 -15.25 5.21 -1.12
N ILE A 220 -16.53 4.95 -1.40
CA ILE A 220 -17.54 4.64 -0.37
C ILE A 220 -17.14 3.38 0.40
N VAL A 221 -16.73 2.33 -0.30
CA VAL A 221 -16.28 1.07 0.30
C VAL A 221 -15.05 1.29 1.17
N LEU A 222 -14.03 1.98 0.65
CA LEU A 222 -12.80 2.28 1.41
C LEU A 222 -13.07 3.17 2.64
N ALA A 223 -14.08 4.04 2.59
CA ALA A 223 -14.49 4.91 3.68
C ALA A 223 -15.34 4.20 4.75
N SER A 224 -15.80 2.97 4.51
CA SER A 224 -16.65 2.22 5.43
C SER A 224 -15.91 1.73 6.66
N ASP A 225 -16.62 1.62 7.78
CA ASP A 225 -16.08 1.05 9.02
C ASP A 225 -15.70 -0.42 8.84
N ASP A 226 -16.43 -1.16 8.00
CA ASP A 226 -16.11 -2.55 7.67
C ASP A 226 -14.74 -2.66 7.00
N PHE A 227 -14.47 -1.83 5.98
CA PHE A 227 -13.16 -1.83 5.33
C PHE A 227 -12.05 -1.37 6.29
N ARG A 228 -12.31 -0.34 7.10
CA ARG A 228 -11.36 0.12 8.13
C ARG A 228 -10.99 -1.00 9.11
N ASN A 229 -11.98 -1.74 9.61
CA ASN A 229 -11.77 -2.88 10.49
C ASN A 229 -10.93 -3.98 9.81
N ILE A 230 -11.21 -4.28 8.54
CA ILE A 230 -10.44 -5.26 7.76
C ILE A 230 -8.99 -4.81 7.55
N MET A 231 -8.78 -3.54 7.23
CA MET A 231 -7.46 -2.94 7.08
C MET A 231 -6.65 -3.04 8.38
N GLU A 232 -7.22 -2.61 9.51
CA GLU A 232 -6.54 -2.62 10.82
C GLU A 232 -6.17 -4.05 11.26
N ARG A 233 -7.09 -5.01 11.10
CA ARG A 233 -6.83 -6.43 11.39
C ARG A 233 -5.73 -6.99 10.50
N SER A 234 -5.76 -6.67 9.21
CA SER A 234 -4.76 -7.13 8.25
C SER A 234 -3.38 -6.57 8.59
N LEU A 235 -3.26 -5.27 8.84
CA LEU A 235 -2.01 -4.61 9.22
C LEU A 235 -1.43 -5.19 10.52
N ARG A 236 -2.27 -5.36 11.55
CA ARG A 236 -1.86 -5.98 12.82
C ARG A 236 -1.35 -7.41 12.59
N LYS A 237 -2.08 -8.20 11.81
CA LYS A 237 -1.68 -9.58 11.50
C LYS A 237 -0.34 -9.64 10.78
N ILE A 238 -0.12 -8.77 9.80
CA ILE A 238 1.16 -8.70 9.09
C ILE A 238 2.28 -8.22 10.00
N ALA A 239 2.04 -7.24 10.87
CA ALA A 239 3.03 -6.80 11.85
C ALA A 239 3.48 -7.94 12.77
N GLU A 240 2.54 -8.74 13.28
CA GLU A 240 2.83 -9.93 14.11
C GLU A 240 3.71 -10.94 13.37
N VAL A 241 3.37 -11.26 12.11
CA VAL A 241 4.14 -12.24 11.31
C VAL A 241 5.52 -11.71 10.97
N VAL A 242 5.63 -10.46 10.51
CA VAL A 242 6.91 -9.83 10.13
C VAL A 242 7.86 -9.74 11.31
N VAL A 243 7.37 -9.35 12.49
CA VAL A 243 8.19 -9.30 13.71
C VAL A 243 8.47 -10.72 14.25
N GLY A 244 7.55 -11.66 14.08
CA GLY A 244 7.77 -13.07 14.38
C GLY A 244 8.92 -13.67 13.55
N ASP A 245 8.99 -13.37 12.25
CA ASP A 245 10.10 -13.79 11.38
C ASP A 245 11.44 -13.20 11.83
N LEU A 246 11.44 -11.94 12.28
CA LEU A 246 12.62 -11.30 12.87
C LEU A 246 13.08 -12.06 14.14
N ALA A 247 12.14 -12.51 14.97
CA ALA A 247 12.42 -13.24 16.19
C ALA A 247 13.12 -14.58 15.90
N VAL A 248 12.67 -15.32 14.87
CA VAL A 248 13.30 -16.58 14.44
C VAL A 248 14.74 -16.36 13.98
N GLN A 249 15.01 -15.25 13.28
CA GLN A 249 16.36 -14.87 12.84
C GLN A 249 17.25 -14.34 13.98
N THR A 250 16.68 -14.11 15.16
CA THR A 250 17.34 -13.44 16.28
C THR A 250 17.26 -14.34 17.52
N THR A 251 18.22 -15.24 17.65
CA THR A 251 18.33 -16.17 18.78
C THR A 251 18.70 -15.45 20.08
N LEU A 252 17.79 -14.73 20.77
CA LEU A 252 18.02 -14.24 22.15
C LEU A 252 16.74 -13.65 22.80
N GLY A 253 16.40 -14.12 24.00
CA GLY A 253 15.20 -13.72 24.76
C GLY A 253 15.32 -12.47 25.63
N SER A 254 16.50 -11.85 25.75
CA SER A 254 16.74 -10.71 26.68
C SER A 254 16.70 -9.32 26.02
N GLY A 255 16.26 -9.24 24.76
CA GLY A 255 16.21 -8.00 23.97
C GLY A 255 17.58 -7.57 23.44
N LEU A 256 17.59 -6.80 22.36
CA LEU A 256 18.79 -6.25 21.74
C LEU A 256 18.79 -4.72 21.80
N PRO A 257 19.97 -4.08 21.88
CA PRO A 257 20.06 -2.63 21.70
C PRO A 257 19.41 -2.22 20.37
N LEU A 258 18.62 -1.15 20.39
CA LEU A 258 17.90 -0.65 19.22
C LEU A 258 18.84 -0.44 18.02
N ALA A 259 20.01 0.15 18.25
CA ALA A 259 21.04 0.33 17.21
C ALA A 259 21.43 -0.98 16.49
N THR A 260 21.44 -2.12 17.19
CA THR A 260 21.74 -3.43 16.62
C THR A 260 20.56 -4.03 15.85
N LEU A 261 19.34 -3.61 16.17
CA LEU A 261 18.13 -4.03 15.47
C LEU A 261 17.90 -3.27 14.17
N LEU A 262 18.36 -2.01 14.04
CA LEU A 262 18.05 -1.15 12.88
C LEU A 262 18.33 -1.77 11.51
N PRO A 263 19.49 -2.43 11.28
CA PRO A 263 19.73 -3.10 10.01
C PRO A 263 18.70 -4.19 9.77
N LYS A 264 18.42 -5.03 10.78
CA LYS A 264 17.47 -6.13 10.67
C LYS A 264 16.05 -5.63 10.40
N VAL A 265 15.61 -4.60 11.13
CA VAL A 265 14.31 -3.95 10.92
C VAL A 265 14.20 -3.47 9.49
N GLY A 266 15.21 -2.76 8.97
CA GLY A 266 15.21 -2.27 7.58
C GLY A 266 15.25 -3.38 6.51
N HIS A 267 15.70 -4.60 6.85
CA HIS A 267 15.64 -5.76 5.95
C HIS A 267 14.26 -6.41 5.90
N LEU A 268 13.39 -6.18 6.89
CA LEU A 268 12.02 -6.72 6.91
C LEU A 268 11.16 -6.18 5.76
N SER A 269 11.52 -5.04 5.18
CA SER A 269 10.86 -4.51 3.99
C SER A 269 11.03 -5.40 2.76
N SER A 270 12.13 -6.15 2.65
CA SER A 270 12.45 -6.93 1.45
C SER A 270 11.41 -8.00 1.13
N PRO A 271 11.08 -8.93 2.04
CA PRO A 271 10.07 -9.95 1.75
C PRO A 271 8.65 -9.37 1.64
N LEU A 272 8.41 -8.16 2.19
CA LEU A 272 7.13 -7.46 2.04
C LEU A 272 6.93 -6.89 0.63
N LEU A 273 8.01 -6.62 -0.10
CA LEU A 273 8.01 -6.00 -1.41
C LEU A 273 8.29 -7.00 -2.56
N GLU A 274 8.29 -8.30 -2.26
CA GLU A 274 8.36 -9.34 -3.28
C GLU A 274 7.12 -9.36 -4.17
N GLU A 275 7.27 -9.93 -5.37
CA GLU A 275 6.17 -10.10 -6.32
C GLU A 275 4.96 -10.80 -5.67
N PRO A 276 3.72 -10.43 -6.03
CA PRO A 276 2.53 -10.91 -5.34
C PRO A 276 2.37 -12.43 -5.28
N ASN A 277 2.89 -13.15 -6.28
CA ASN A 277 2.82 -14.62 -6.33
C ASN A 277 3.75 -15.29 -5.31
N ASN A 278 4.89 -14.66 -5.00
CA ASN A 278 5.87 -15.16 -4.03
C ASN A 278 5.70 -14.55 -2.63
N ASN A 279 4.91 -13.47 -2.53
CA ASN A 279 4.70 -12.74 -1.30
C ASN A 279 3.75 -13.48 -0.34
N LYS A 280 4.33 -14.18 0.64
CA LYS A 280 3.57 -14.94 1.66
C LYS A 280 2.59 -14.07 2.47
N TYR A 281 2.88 -12.78 2.65
CA TYR A 281 2.05 -11.88 3.46
C TYR A 281 0.73 -11.57 2.75
N ILE A 282 0.76 -11.42 1.43
CA ILE A 282 -0.46 -11.28 0.61
C ILE A 282 -1.33 -12.54 0.73
N GLN A 283 -0.72 -13.73 0.73
CA GLN A 283 -1.46 -14.98 0.93
C GLN A 283 -2.10 -15.08 2.31
N ILE A 284 -1.40 -14.63 3.36
CA ILE A 284 -1.96 -14.54 4.72
C ILE A 284 -3.18 -13.63 4.74
N ILE A 285 -3.11 -12.43 4.18
CA ILE A 285 -4.26 -11.51 4.12
C ILE A 285 -5.42 -12.16 3.37
N ARG A 286 -5.15 -12.81 2.23
CA ARG A 286 -6.20 -13.40 1.39
C ARG A 286 -6.97 -14.53 2.08
N SER A 287 -6.30 -15.28 2.95
CA SER A 287 -6.83 -16.44 3.69
C SER A 287 -7.45 -16.08 5.04
N MET A 288 -7.48 -14.81 5.42
CA MET A 288 -8.19 -14.36 6.62
C MET A 288 -9.71 -14.49 6.41
N PRO A 289 -10.44 -15.21 7.28
CA PRO A 289 -11.89 -15.41 7.13
C PRO A 289 -12.68 -14.10 7.08
N GLU A 290 -12.28 -13.10 7.86
CA GLU A 290 -12.95 -11.80 7.87
C GLU A 290 -12.77 -11.07 6.54
N VAL A 291 -11.60 -11.21 5.92
CA VAL A 291 -11.29 -10.63 4.60
C VAL A 291 -12.16 -11.31 3.54
N GLU A 292 -12.23 -12.63 3.53
CA GLU A 292 -13.08 -13.38 2.60
C GLU A 292 -14.56 -12.99 2.74
N LEU A 293 -15.06 -12.97 3.97
CA LEU A 293 -16.44 -12.62 4.27
C LEU A 293 -16.78 -11.20 3.80
N PHE A 294 -15.88 -10.23 4.04
CA PHE A 294 -16.05 -8.87 3.56
C PHE A 294 -16.21 -8.81 2.04
N TYR A 295 -15.35 -9.48 1.27
CA TYR A 295 -15.45 -9.48 -0.19
C TYR A 295 -16.68 -10.25 -0.70
N THR A 296 -17.13 -11.30 -0.01
CA THR A 296 -18.39 -11.97 -0.33
C THR A 296 -19.57 -11.01 -0.19
N PHE A 297 -19.64 -10.25 0.90
CA PHE A 297 -20.70 -9.25 1.08
C PHE A 297 -20.59 -8.10 0.08
N LEU A 298 -19.38 -7.61 -0.19
CA LEU A 298 -19.16 -6.57 -1.19
C LEU A 298 -19.64 -7.02 -2.59
N TYR A 299 -19.41 -8.28 -2.95
CA TYR A 299 -19.89 -8.84 -4.21
C TYR A 299 -21.41 -9.03 -4.23
N ALA A 300 -22.02 -9.42 -3.11
CA ALA A 300 -23.45 -9.70 -3.04
C ALA A 300 -24.32 -8.43 -2.90
N ASN A 301 -23.80 -7.38 -2.27
CA ASN A 301 -24.55 -6.17 -2.00
C ASN A 301 -24.52 -5.22 -3.19
N MET A 302 -25.71 -4.80 -3.63
CA MET A 302 -25.90 -3.73 -4.60
C MET A 302 -25.85 -2.38 -3.90
N PRO A 303 -25.17 -1.36 -4.45
CA PRO A 303 -25.41 0.02 -4.02
C PRO A 303 -26.89 0.34 -4.25
N PRO A 304 -27.58 1.00 -3.31
CA PRO A 304 -28.92 1.49 -3.56
C PRO A 304 -28.88 2.43 -4.78
N GLU A 305 -29.80 2.24 -5.73
CA GLU A 305 -29.97 3.17 -6.85
C GLU A 305 -30.31 4.55 -6.25
N THR A 306 -29.37 5.50 -6.34
CA THR A 306 -29.58 6.91 -5.98
C THR A 306 -30.09 7.69 -7.16
#